data_AF-A0A212JJM3-F1
#
_entry.id   AF-A0A212JJM3-F1
#
_cell.length_a   1.000
_cell.length_b   1.000
_cell.length_c   1.000
_cell.angle_alpha   90.00
_cell.angle_beta   90.00
_cell.angle_gamma   90.00
#
_symmetry.space_group_name_H-M   'P 1'
#
loop_
_entity.id
_entity.type
_entity.pdbx_description
1 polymer ?
#
loop_
_entity_poly.entity_id
_entity_poly.type
_entity_poly.pdbx_seq_one_letter_code
_entity_poly.pdbx_strand_id
1 'polypeptide(L)'
;MTAMQNSDDLTTQEASTDGAPSEAARAALENFKALLADADFTLELELLGIKRMQFMRRRQMQSELMGLYMALWRLALARSFPVDAPRMFELFQQEYVQAHKDKHSSHIVQRANEYWAMLEPRGDGDFSEVARHLCSFSTQDPGQAKSINLKLVLHIRKIYKLVFDRLI
;
A
#
# COMPACT_ATOMS: atom_id res chain seq x y z
N MET A 1 -2.45 19.58 66.67
CA MET A 1 -1.76 20.04 65.44
C MET A 1 -0.37 19.45 65.48
N THR A 2 0.08 18.52 64.64
CA THR A 2 -0.48 17.86 63.46
C THR A 2 0.30 16.55 63.34
N ALA A 3 -0.41 15.43 63.25
CA ALA A 3 0.15 14.16 62.81
C ALA A 3 0.02 14.10 61.29
N MET A 4 1.07 13.65 60.61
CA MET A 4 1.05 12.51 59.67
C MET A 4 2.21 12.63 58.67
N GLN A 5 2.96 11.54 58.65
CA GLN A 5 4.01 11.16 57.73
C GLN A 5 3.40 10.11 56.77
N ASN A 6 4.09 9.88 55.65
CA ASN A 6 3.84 8.92 54.56
C ASN A 6 3.14 9.55 53.35
N SER A 7 3.87 9.83 52.26
CA SER A 7 4.38 8.86 51.28
C SER A 7 3.23 8.20 50.54
N ASP A 8 2.81 8.84 49.44
CA ASP A 8 2.26 8.13 48.29
C ASP A 8 2.85 8.74 47.02
N ASP A 9 3.81 7.98 46.52
CA ASP A 9 4.35 7.98 45.18
C ASP A 9 3.19 7.78 44.19
N LEU A 10 2.88 8.79 43.38
CA LEU A 10 2.03 8.60 42.20
C LEU A 10 2.85 8.85 40.94
N THR A 11 3.96 8.11 40.85
CA THR A 11 4.52 7.71 39.56
C THR A 11 3.54 6.71 38.93
N THR A 12 2.53 7.19 38.21
CA THR A 12 1.76 6.34 37.29
C THR A 12 2.65 6.11 36.06
N GLN A 13 3.53 5.13 36.21
CA GLN A 13 4.29 4.53 35.14
C GLN A 13 3.40 3.48 34.45
N GLU A 14 3.20 3.70 33.15
CA GLU A 14 3.05 2.67 32.12
C GLU A 14 1.82 1.76 32.15
N ALA A 15 0.84 2.13 31.33
CA ALA A 15 0.33 1.18 30.34
C ALA A 15 0.82 1.64 28.96
N SER A 16 2.12 1.51 28.73
CA SER A 16 2.65 1.30 27.39
C SER A 16 1.98 0.03 26.88
N THR A 17 0.91 0.18 26.08
CA THR A 17 0.51 -0.89 25.16
C THR A 17 1.64 -1.05 24.18
N ASP A 18 2.56 -1.90 24.63
CA ASP A 18 3.41 -2.84 23.95
C ASP A 18 3.43 -2.75 22.43
N GLY A 19 4.63 -2.92 21.87
CA GLY A 19 4.91 -2.78 20.45
C GLY A 19 4.23 -3.79 19.51
N ALA A 20 3.22 -4.50 19.97
CA ALA A 20 2.41 -5.41 19.20
C ALA A 20 1.28 -4.64 18.47
N PRO A 21 1.11 -4.83 17.15
CA PRO A 21 -0.07 -4.34 16.45
C PRO A 21 -1.34 -4.88 17.11
N SER A 22 -2.38 -4.06 17.22
CA SER A 22 -3.70 -4.48 17.71
C SER A 22 -4.21 -5.69 16.90
N GLU A 23 -5.17 -6.45 17.45
CA GLU A 23 -5.75 -7.59 16.74
C GLU A 23 -6.33 -7.19 15.37
N ALA A 24 -6.98 -6.03 15.30
CA ALA A 24 -7.45 -5.44 14.05
C ALA A 24 -6.30 -5.12 13.08
N ALA A 25 -5.18 -4.61 13.58
CA ALA A 25 -4.00 -4.33 12.77
C ALA A 25 -3.35 -5.62 12.21
N ARG A 26 -3.32 -6.69 13.00
CA ARG A 26 -2.88 -8.01 12.53
C ARG A 26 -3.81 -8.59 11.49
N ALA A 27 -5.13 -8.50 11.70
CA ALA A 27 -6.12 -8.96 10.72
C ALA A 27 -5.99 -8.20 9.39
N ALA A 28 -5.86 -6.86 9.43
CA ALA A 28 -5.65 -6.04 8.25
C ALA A 28 -4.38 -6.41 7.47
N LEU A 29 -3.30 -6.74 8.18
CA LEU A 29 -2.04 -7.21 7.59
C LEU A 29 -2.21 -8.55 6.88
N GLU A 30 -2.81 -9.54 7.54
CA GLU A 30 -3.03 -10.87 6.95
C GLU A 30 -4.00 -10.82 5.76
N ASN A 31 -5.09 -10.05 5.87
CA ASN A 31 -6.02 -9.84 4.77
C ASN A 31 -5.32 -9.24 3.55
N PHE A 32 -4.43 -8.27 3.76
CA PHE A 32 -3.69 -7.66 2.65
C PHE A 32 -2.65 -8.62 2.05
N LYS A 33 -1.95 -9.41 2.86
CA LYS A 33 -1.03 -10.45 2.34
C LYS A 33 -1.78 -11.43 1.44
N ALA A 34 -2.96 -11.90 1.85
CA ALA A 34 -3.79 -12.78 1.05
C ALA A 34 -4.23 -12.11 -0.26
N LEU A 35 -4.73 -10.87 -0.19
CA LEU A 35 -5.13 -10.09 -1.37
C LEU A 35 -3.96 -9.90 -2.35
N LEU A 36 -2.76 -9.61 -1.86
CA LEU A 36 -1.59 -9.40 -2.70
C LEU A 36 -1.09 -10.71 -3.33
N ALA A 37 -1.17 -11.83 -2.60
CA ALA A 37 -0.80 -13.15 -3.12
C ALA A 37 -1.73 -13.60 -4.26
N ASP A 38 -3.01 -13.26 -4.19
CA ASP A 38 -4.04 -13.60 -5.19
C ASP A 38 -4.17 -12.56 -6.33
N ALA A 39 -3.32 -11.52 -6.34
CA ALA A 39 -3.46 -10.41 -7.29
C ALA A 39 -3.25 -10.85 -8.75
N ASP A 40 -4.31 -10.77 -9.57
CA ASP A 40 -4.24 -10.96 -11.02
C ASP A 40 -4.20 -9.59 -11.74
N PHE A 41 -3.04 -9.29 -12.32
CA PHE A 41 -2.78 -8.04 -13.05
C PHE A 41 -3.16 -8.08 -14.54
N THR A 42 -3.89 -9.09 -14.99
CA THR A 42 -4.19 -9.28 -16.42
C THR A 42 -4.90 -8.07 -17.03
N LEU A 43 -5.89 -7.51 -16.33
CA LEU A 43 -6.64 -6.35 -16.81
C LEU A 43 -5.77 -5.09 -16.91
N GLU A 44 -4.93 -4.81 -15.91
CA GLU A 44 -4.02 -3.67 -15.90
C GLU A 44 -3.02 -3.76 -17.05
N LEU A 45 -2.47 -4.96 -17.29
CA LEU A 45 -1.54 -5.18 -18.39
C LEU A 45 -2.23 -5.00 -19.75
N GLU A 46 -3.49 -5.43 -19.89
CA GLU A 46 -4.29 -5.18 -21.10
C GLU A 46 -4.60 -3.69 -21.31
N LEU A 47 -4.95 -2.96 -20.25
CA LEU A 47 -5.16 -1.52 -20.29
C LEU A 47 -3.92 -0.74 -20.73
N LEU A 48 -2.73 -1.24 -20.42
CA LEU A 48 -1.44 -0.66 -20.83
C LEU A 48 -0.98 -1.14 -22.23
N GLY A 49 -1.79 -1.98 -22.89
CA GLY A 49 -1.46 -2.57 -24.19
C GLY A 49 -0.29 -3.55 -24.15
N ILE A 50 -0.03 -4.17 -22.99
CA ILE A 50 1.07 -5.13 -22.79
C ILE A 50 0.60 -6.54 -23.12
N LYS A 51 1.12 -7.06 -24.23
CA LYS A 51 0.70 -8.35 -24.78
C LYS A 51 1.26 -9.52 -23.95
N ARG A 52 0.58 -10.67 -24.00
CA ARG A 52 0.96 -11.90 -23.27
C ARG A 52 2.41 -12.35 -23.52
N MET A 53 2.91 -12.19 -24.75
CA MET A 53 4.27 -12.60 -25.13
C MET A 53 5.38 -11.61 -24.70
N GLN A 54 5.03 -10.43 -24.16
CA GLN A 54 6.01 -9.42 -23.73
C GLN A 54 6.53 -9.70 -22.31
N PHE A 55 7.08 -10.89 -22.07
CA PHE A 55 7.40 -11.41 -20.73
C PHE A 55 8.21 -10.45 -19.85
N MET A 56 9.29 -9.87 -20.38
CA MET A 56 10.13 -8.94 -19.62
C MET A 56 9.36 -7.69 -19.18
N ARG A 57 8.53 -7.15 -20.07
CA ARG A 57 7.72 -5.96 -19.81
C ARG A 57 6.55 -6.27 -18.88
N ARG A 58 5.97 -7.46 -18.99
CA ARG A 58 4.97 -7.96 -18.03
C ARG A 58 5.58 -8.07 -16.63
N ARG A 59 6.77 -8.66 -16.50
CA ARG A 59 7.47 -8.76 -15.20
C ARG A 59 7.80 -7.39 -14.61
N GLN A 60 8.28 -6.46 -15.43
CA GLN A 60 8.52 -5.08 -15.02
C GLN A 60 7.22 -4.44 -14.51
N MET A 61 6.15 -4.48 -15.30
CA MET A 61 4.88 -3.86 -14.90
C MET A 61 4.17 -4.56 -13.75
N GLN A 62 4.37 -5.86 -13.56
CA GLN A 62 3.91 -6.53 -12.34
C GLN A 62 4.60 -5.95 -11.11
N SER A 63 5.90 -5.61 -11.19
CA SER A 63 6.61 -4.95 -10.09
C SER A 63 6.02 -3.56 -9.79
N GLU A 64 5.69 -2.82 -10.85
CA GLU A 64 5.02 -1.52 -10.75
C GLU A 64 3.65 -1.63 -10.06
N LEU A 65 2.83 -2.57 -10.51
CA LEU A 65 1.48 -2.78 -9.99
C LEU A 65 1.49 -3.32 -8.56
N MET A 66 2.42 -4.22 -8.22
CA MET A 66 2.61 -4.66 -6.84
C MET A 66 2.99 -3.51 -5.92
N GLY A 67 3.97 -2.68 -6.34
CA GLY A 67 4.34 -1.48 -5.59
C GLY A 67 3.15 -0.54 -5.39
N LEU A 68 2.36 -0.31 -6.44
CA LEU A 68 1.15 0.49 -6.34
C LEU A 68 0.12 -0.11 -5.37
N TYR A 69 -0.15 -1.41 -5.44
CA TYR A 69 -1.11 -2.05 -4.54
C TYR A 69 -0.70 -1.91 -3.07
N MET A 70 0.59 -2.05 -2.77
CA MET A 70 1.14 -1.77 -1.43
C MET A 70 0.92 -0.31 -1.01
N ALA A 71 1.15 0.64 -1.91
CA ALA A 71 0.92 2.07 -1.64
C ALA A 71 -0.57 2.40 -1.43
N LEU A 72 -1.48 1.75 -2.18
CA LEU A 72 -2.93 1.87 -1.99
C LEU A 72 -3.38 1.29 -0.65
N TRP A 73 -2.75 0.20 -0.20
CA TRP A 73 -2.99 -0.34 1.13
C TRP A 73 -2.52 0.61 2.22
N ARG A 74 -1.33 1.22 2.08
CA ARG A 74 -0.90 2.30 3.00
C ARG A 74 -1.90 3.45 3.05
N LEU A 75 -2.43 3.86 1.90
CA LEU A 75 -3.46 4.90 1.82
C LEU A 75 -4.75 4.48 2.54
N ALA A 76 -5.15 3.21 2.43
CA ALA A 76 -6.30 2.66 3.15
C ALA A 76 -6.05 2.63 4.66
N LEU A 77 -4.86 2.20 5.10
CA LEU A 77 -4.44 2.22 6.49
C LEU A 77 -4.45 3.62 7.07
N ALA A 78 -3.91 4.62 6.36
CA ALA A 78 -3.88 5.99 6.83
C ALA A 78 -5.28 6.56 7.12
N ARG A 79 -6.31 6.04 6.44
CA ARG A 79 -7.70 6.44 6.64
C ARG A 79 -8.38 5.73 7.80
N SER A 80 -8.08 4.45 8.03
CA SER A 80 -8.73 3.64 9.07
C SER A 80 -7.97 3.61 10.40
N PHE A 81 -6.64 3.72 10.34
CA PHE A 81 -5.71 3.60 11.46
C PHE A 81 -4.63 4.69 11.39
N PRO A 82 -4.98 5.99 11.40
CA PRO A 82 -4.02 7.07 11.12
C PRO A 82 -2.79 7.09 12.04
N VAL A 83 -2.92 6.62 13.29
CA VAL A 83 -1.82 6.54 14.26
C VAL A 83 -0.90 5.35 13.97
N ASP A 84 -1.47 4.18 13.64
CA ASP A 84 -0.72 2.93 13.48
C ASP A 84 -0.26 2.67 12.03
N ALA A 85 -0.82 3.37 11.05
CA ALA A 85 -0.60 3.14 9.62
C ALA A 85 0.89 3.10 9.22
N PRO A 86 1.77 4.03 9.66
CA PRO A 86 3.19 3.96 9.33
C PRO A 86 3.83 2.68 9.84
N ARG A 87 3.59 2.33 11.12
CA ARG A 87 4.14 1.13 11.76
C ARG A 87 3.64 -0.15 11.11
N MET A 88 2.35 -0.24 10.82
CA MET A 88 1.74 -1.39 10.14
C MET A 88 2.34 -1.60 8.75
N PHE A 89 2.54 -0.51 8.01
CA PHE A 89 3.13 -0.56 6.68
C PHE A 89 4.61 -0.97 6.72
N GLU A 90 5.39 -0.44 7.66
CA GLU A 90 6.79 -0.84 7.86
C GLU A 90 6.92 -2.32 8.21
N LEU A 91 6.07 -2.83 9.12
CA LEU A 91 6.05 -4.25 9.47
C LEU A 91 5.78 -5.12 8.23
N PHE A 92 4.78 -4.76 7.43
CA PHE A 92 4.49 -5.46 6.18
C PHE A 92 5.68 -5.46 5.22
N GLN A 93 6.34 -4.31 5.00
CA GLN A 93 7.51 -4.24 4.12
C GLN A 93 8.64 -5.15 4.59
N GLN A 94 8.90 -5.16 5.90
CA GLN A 94 9.93 -6.01 6.50
C GLN A 94 9.61 -7.50 6.31
N GLU A 95 8.39 -7.90 6.62
CA GLU A 95 7.94 -9.30 6.44
C GLU A 95 7.96 -9.71 4.97
N TYR A 96 7.54 -8.83 4.06
CA TYR A 96 7.55 -9.08 2.62
C TYR A 96 8.97 -9.35 2.10
N VAL A 97 9.95 -8.52 2.49
CA VAL A 97 11.36 -8.71 2.11
C VAL A 97 11.97 -9.94 2.78
N GLN A 98 11.62 -10.22 4.04
CA GLN A 98 12.11 -11.41 4.74
C GLN A 98 11.60 -12.72 4.13
N ALA A 99 10.33 -12.74 3.69
CA ALA A 99 9.73 -13.87 3.00
C ALA A 99 10.31 -14.07 1.58
N HIS A 100 10.77 -12.99 0.93
CA HIS A 100 11.29 -12.99 -0.43
C HIS A 100 12.71 -12.43 -0.46
N LYS A 101 13.71 -13.26 -0.13
CA LYS A 101 15.12 -12.83 0.03
C LYS A 101 15.86 -12.60 -1.31
N ASP A 102 15.24 -11.91 -2.25
CA ASP A 102 15.84 -11.55 -3.53
C ASP A 102 15.84 -10.03 -3.77
N LYS A 103 16.61 -9.58 -4.77
CA LYS A 103 16.64 -8.15 -5.16
C LYS A 103 15.30 -7.67 -5.72
N HIS A 104 14.41 -8.58 -6.10
CA HIS A 104 13.15 -8.25 -6.72
C HIS A 104 12.13 -7.74 -5.69
N SER A 105 12.09 -8.35 -4.50
CA SER A 105 11.23 -7.90 -3.41
C SER A 105 11.62 -6.50 -2.90
N SER A 106 12.92 -6.23 -2.76
CA SER A 106 13.41 -4.90 -2.38
C SER A 106 13.03 -3.84 -3.41
N HIS A 107 13.11 -4.19 -4.70
CA HIS A 107 12.65 -3.32 -5.78
C HIS A 107 11.14 -3.03 -5.69
N ILE A 108 10.31 -4.04 -5.41
CA ILE A 108 8.85 -3.84 -5.23
C ILE A 108 8.56 -2.89 -4.05
N VAL A 109 9.25 -3.08 -2.92
CA VAL A 109 9.12 -2.18 -1.76
C VAL A 109 9.56 -0.75 -2.10
N GLN A 110 10.64 -0.59 -2.86
CA GLN A 110 11.04 0.73 -3.35
C GLN A 110 9.94 1.36 -4.21
N ARG A 111 9.37 0.61 -5.17
CA ARG A 111 8.25 1.10 -5.99
C ARG A 111 7.06 1.50 -5.13
N ALA A 112 6.75 0.75 -4.06
CA ALA A 112 5.68 1.10 -3.14
C ALA A 112 5.89 2.47 -2.46
N ASN A 113 7.12 2.78 -2.05
CA ASN A 113 7.45 4.07 -1.47
C ASN A 113 7.37 5.22 -2.50
N GLU A 114 7.78 4.96 -3.75
CA GLU A 114 7.68 5.94 -4.83
C GLU A 114 6.22 6.23 -5.21
N TYR A 115 5.36 5.20 -5.25
CA TYR A 115 3.93 5.39 -5.46
C TYR A 115 3.24 6.08 -4.28
N TRP A 116 3.67 5.79 -3.05
CA TRP A 116 3.18 6.52 -1.88
C TRP A 116 3.44 8.02 -1.99
N ALA A 117 4.64 8.43 -2.41
CA ALA A 117 4.97 9.84 -2.58
C ALA A 117 4.06 10.58 -3.60
N MET A 118 3.51 9.86 -4.59
CA MET A 118 2.52 10.40 -5.54
C MET A 118 1.10 10.46 -4.97
N LEU A 119 0.76 9.57 -4.02
CA LEU A 119 -0.57 9.43 -3.43
C LEU A 119 -0.75 10.34 -2.22
N GLU A 120 0.23 10.39 -1.32
CA GLU A 120 0.17 11.11 -0.04
C GLU A 120 -0.36 12.54 -0.14
N PRO A 121 0.08 13.37 -1.12
CA PRO A 121 -0.36 14.76 -1.18
C PRO A 121 -1.86 14.94 -1.50
N ARG A 122 -2.49 13.95 -2.16
CA ARG A 122 -3.89 14.03 -2.62
C ARG A 122 -4.82 13.03 -1.95
N GLY A 123 -4.28 12.05 -1.24
CA GLY A 123 -5.03 10.98 -0.61
C GLY A 123 -5.82 10.14 -1.63
N ASP A 124 -7.03 9.73 -1.26
CA ASP A 124 -7.95 8.92 -2.09
C ASP A 124 -8.85 9.77 -3.03
N GLY A 125 -8.70 11.10 -2.99
CA GLY A 125 -9.48 12.02 -3.81
C GLY A 125 -9.07 12.02 -5.28
N ASP A 126 -7.78 11.86 -5.57
CA ASP A 126 -7.24 12.00 -6.93
C ASP A 126 -6.08 11.02 -7.22
N PHE A 127 -6.31 10.12 -8.17
CA PHE A 127 -5.34 9.12 -8.65
C PHE A 127 -4.68 9.50 -9.99
N SER A 128 -4.90 10.72 -10.48
CA SER A 128 -4.50 11.13 -11.84
C SER A 128 -2.99 11.09 -12.07
N GLU A 129 -2.20 11.44 -11.05
CA GLU A 129 -0.74 11.42 -11.15
C GLU A 129 -0.18 10.00 -11.27
N VAL A 130 -0.61 9.09 -10.38
CA VAL A 130 -0.23 7.67 -10.46
C VAL A 130 -0.68 7.06 -11.78
N ALA A 131 -1.91 7.34 -12.23
CA ALA A 131 -2.40 6.86 -13.51
C ALA A 131 -1.59 7.42 -14.68
N ARG A 132 -1.11 8.68 -14.60
CA ARG A 132 -0.26 9.29 -15.62
C ARG A 132 1.11 8.64 -15.66
N HIS A 133 1.68 8.36 -14.49
CA HIS A 133 2.93 7.62 -14.36
C HIS A 133 2.81 6.21 -14.97
N LEU A 134 1.77 5.45 -14.62
CA LEU A 134 1.51 4.14 -15.24
C LEU A 134 1.31 4.23 -16.76
N CYS A 135 0.57 5.24 -17.22
CA CYS A 135 0.33 5.45 -18.64
C CYS A 135 1.62 5.75 -19.42
N SER A 136 2.65 6.31 -18.78
CA SER A 136 3.96 6.53 -19.42
C SER A 136 4.65 5.23 -19.85
N PHE A 137 4.29 4.10 -19.22
CA PHE A 137 4.76 2.78 -19.62
C PHE A 137 3.94 2.16 -20.75
N SER A 138 2.83 2.77 -21.19
CA SER A 138 1.98 2.21 -22.25
C SER A 138 2.69 2.18 -23.61
N THR A 139 2.42 1.15 -24.42
CA THR A 139 2.85 1.09 -25.84
C THR A 139 1.78 1.56 -26.81
N GLN A 140 0.62 1.95 -26.30
CA GLN A 140 -0.49 2.32 -27.15
C GLN A 140 -0.26 3.68 -27.79
N ASP A 141 -1.01 3.93 -28.86
CA ASP A 141 -0.98 5.19 -29.59
C ASP A 141 -1.14 6.40 -28.64
N PRO A 142 -0.27 7.42 -28.73
CA PRO A 142 -0.42 8.68 -27.99
C PRO A 142 -1.81 9.31 -28.11
N GLY A 143 -2.52 9.11 -29.24
CA GLY A 143 -3.90 9.56 -29.43
C GLY A 143 -4.90 8.92 -28.44
N GLN A 144 -4.57 7.75 -27.88
CA GLN A 144 -5.39 7.04 -26.89
C GLN A 144 -4.95 7.33 -25.44
N ALA A 145 -3.84 8.03 -25.21
CA ALA A 145 -3.25 8.22 -23.89
C ALA A 145 -4.24 8.81 -22.86
N LYS A 146 -5.08 9.77 -23.27
CA LYS A 146 -6.11 10.35 -22.39
C LYS A 146 -7.17 9.33 -21.96
N SER A 147 -7.63 8.49 -22.90
CA SER A 147 -8.62 7.46 -22.63
C SER A 147 -8.05 6.37 -21.71
N ILE A 148 -6.81 5.95 -21.97
CA ILE A 148 -6.10 4.96 -21.13
C ILE A 148 -5.89 5.51 -19.73
N ASN A 149 -5.42 6.76 -19.61
CA ASN A 149 -5.23 7.42 -18.32
C ASN A 149 -6.53 7.46 -17.51
N LEU A 150 -7.65 7.84 -18.13
CA LEU A 150 -8.95 7.82 -17.45
C LEU A 150 -9.36 6.41 -16.99
N LYS A 151 -9.19 5.40 -17.86
CA LYS A 151 -9.46 4.00 -17.48
C LYS A 151 -8.61 3.56 -16.30
N LEU A 152 -7.33 3.93 -16.28
CA LEU A 152 -6.42 3.64 -15.17
C LEU A 152 -6.85 4.35 -13.89
N VAL A 153 -7.22 5.63 -13.93
CA VAL A 153 -7.74 6.36 -12.74
C VAL A 153 -8.94 5.62 -12.14
N LEU A 154 -9.91 5.24 -12.97
CA LEU A 154 -11.11 4.54 -12.52
C LEU A 154 -10.79 3.15 -11.98
N HIS A 155 -9.89 2.43 -12.63
CA HIS A 155 -9.44 1.12 -12.19
C HIS A 155 -8.70 1.18 -10.86
N ILE A 156 -7.74 2.10 -10.71
CA ILE A 156 -7.02 2.34 -9.45
C ILE A 156 -8.00 2.66 -8.32
N ARG A 157 -9.00 3.52 -8.57
CA ARG A 157 -10.04 3.81 -7.58
C ARG A 157 -10.84 2.57 -7.18
N LYS A 158 -11.13 1.67 -8.12
CA LYS A 158 -11.81 0.40 -7.84
C LYS A 158 -10.94 -0.52 -6.99
N ILE A 159 -9.65 -0.63 -7.29
CA ILE A 159 -8.69 -1.41 -6.49
C ILE A 159 -8.54 -0.81 -5.09
N TYR A 160 -8.42 0.50 -4.95
CA TYR A 160 -8.37 1.15 -3.64
C TYR A 160 -9.58 0.78 -2.79
N LYS A 161 -10.79 0.82 -3.36
CA LYS A 161 -12.00 0.39 -2.66
C LYS A 161 -11.94 -1.08 -2.23
N LEU A 162 -11.53 -1.98 -3.12
CA LEU A 162 -11.35 -3.39 -2.80
C LEU A 162 -10.38 -3.60 -1.63
N VAL A 163 -9.23 -2.91 -1.66
CA VAL A 163 -8.22 -2.97 -0.59
C VAL A 163 -8.78 -2.41 0.71
N PHE A 164 -9.48 -1.28 0.65
CA PHE A 164 -10.09 -0.63 1.81
C PHE A 164 -11.18 -1.51 2.45
N ASP A 165 -12.06 -2.09 1.64
CA ASP A 165 -13.16 -2.97 2.08
C ASP A 165 -12.64 -4.29 2.71
N ARG A 166 -11.38 -4.65 2.46
CA ARG A 166 -10.73 -5.86 3.00
C ARG A 166 -9.87 -5.60 4.24
N LEU A 167 -9.83 -4.36 4.75
CA LEU A 167 -9.05 -4.05 5.96
C LEU A 167 -9.61 -4.72 7.23
N ILE A 168 -10.89 -5.04 7.27
CA ILE A 168 -11.64 -5.55 8.44
C ILE A 168 -12.65 -6.61 8.01
#